data_AF-A0A9E3VSN1-F1
#
_entry.id   AF-A0A9E3VSN1-F1
#
_cell.length_a   1.000
_cell.length_b   1.000
_cell.length_c   1.000
_cell.angle_alpha   90.00
_cell.angle_beta   90.00
_cell.angle_gamma   90.00
#
_symmetry.space_group_name_H-M   'P 1'
#
loop_
_entity.id
_entity.type
_entity.pdbx_description
1 polymer ?
#
loop_
_entity_poly.entity_id
_entity_poly.type
_entity_poly.pdbx_seq_one_letter_code
_entity_poly.pdbx_strand_id
1 'polypeptide(L)'
;KALRTVKTCVGSEWCRFGTQNSTQLGIDLEKAFFKMWAPHKVKLAVSGCPRNCAEVAIKDIGIIGVDSGWEIYIGGNGGIKTEVAQFLVKVKTDQEVMEYSGAFLQLYREEARYLDRTVHYIERVGLDYVKKKILDDAEGRRALYERMVFALSVERDPWVERAREGKLKHEFETVVV
;
A
#
# COMPACT_ATOMS: atom_id res chain seq x y z
N LYS A 1 -10.98 7.24 7.64
CA LYS A 1 -11.26 6.08 6.76
C LYS A 1 -10.04 5.15 6.79
N ALA A 2 -10.00 4.07 6.02
CA ALA A 2 -8.92 3.08 6.09
C ALA A 2 -8.49 2.56 4.71
N LEU A 3 -7.48 1.68 4.72
CA LEU A 3 -7.06 0.88 3.57
C LEU A 3 -8.24 0.07 3.01
N ARG A 4 -8.26 -0.09 1.69
CA ARG A 4 -9.07 -1.07 0.97
C ARG A 4 -8.15 -2.18 0.48
N THR A 5 -8.71 -3.36 0.25
CA THR A 5 -8.00 -4.55 -0.24
C THR A 5 -6.93 -4.21 -1.26
N VAL A 6 -5.74 -4.78 -1.08
CA VAL A 6 -4.63 -4.63 -2.00
C VAL A 6 -4.93 -5.49 -3.23
N LYS A 7 -5.20 -4.85 -4.37
CA LYS A 7 -5.50 -5.60 -5.60
C LYS A 7 -4.22 -6.15 -6.21
N THR A 8 -4.17 -7.44 -6.49
CA THR A 8 -3.04 -8.06 -7.17
C THR A 8 -3.42 -8.63 -8.53
N CYS A 9 -2.43 -8.81 -9.40
CA CYS A 9 -2.52 -9.80 -10.46
C CYS A 9 -1.91 -11.13 -9.98
N VAL A 10 -2.04 -12.18 -10.78
CA VAL A 10 -1.58 -13.53 -10.39
C VAL A 10 -0.04 -13.69 -10.31
N GLY A 11 0.73 -12.69 -10.74
CA GLY A 11 2.20 -12.64 -10.55
C GLY A 11 2.99 -13.71 -11.31
N SER A 12 4.29 -13.80 -11.02
CA SER A 12 5.20 -14.81 -11.59
C SER A 12 4.89 -16.25 -11.18
N GLU A 13 4.08 -16.46 -10.13
CA GLU A 13 3.65 -17.80 -9.70
C GLU A 13 2.78 -18.49 -10.77
N TRP A 14 1.92 -17.74 -11.45
CA TRP A 14 0.91 -18.30 -12.35
C TRP A 14 0.87 -17.68 -13.74
N CYS A 15 1.38 -16.45 -13.91
CA CYS A 15 1.39 -15.77 -15.20
C CYS A 15 2.70 -16.00 -15.93
N ARG A 16 2.62 -16.47 -17.19
CA ARG A 16 3.79 -16.59 -18.09
C ARG A 16 4.53 -15.27 -18.38
N PHE A 17 3.91 -14.13 -18.09
CA PHE A 17 4.50 -12.80 -18.25
C PHE A 17 4.87 -12.15 -16.91
N GLY A 18 4.57 -12.80 -15.78
CA GLY A 18 4.90 -12.26 -14.47
C GLY A 18 6.40 -12.23 -14.27
N THR A 19 6.95 -11.04 -14.03
CA THR A 19 8.37 -10.84 -13.74
C THR A 19 8.64 -10.94 -12.24
N GLN A 20 7.66 -10.54 -11.42
CA GLN A 20 7.76 -10.54 -9.96
C GLN A 20 6.54 -11.21 -9.29
N ASN A 21 6.71 -11.67 -8.05
CA ASN A 21 5.63 -12.27 -7.26
C ASN A 21 4.72 -11.18 -6.66
N SER A 22 3.76 -10.69 -7.45
CA SER A 22 2.81 -9.68 -6.99
C SER A 22 1.83 -10.16 -5.93
N THR A 23 1.53 -11.46 -5.90
CA THR A 23 0.57 -12.04 -4.94
C THR A 23 1.14 -11.93 -3.52
N GLN A 24 2.36 -12.41 -3.33
CA GLN A 24 3.03 -12.36 -2.03
C GLN A 24 3.25 -10.92 -1.55
N LEU A 25 3.79 -10.05 -2.41
CA LEU A 25 3.98 -8.64 -2.06
C LEU A 25 2.66 -7.94 -1.72
N GLY A 26 1.57 -8.26 -2.42
CA GLY A 26 0.24 -7.72 -2.10
C GLY A 26 -0.27 -8.17 -0.73
N ILE A 27 -0.06 -9.43 -0.37
CA ILE A 27 -0.38 -9.97 0.97
C ILE A 27 0.42 -9.24 2.05
N ASP A 28 1.71 -9.03 1.80
CA ASP A 28 2.61 -8.38 2.77
C ASP A 28 2.24 -6.90 2.98
N LEU A 29 1.93 -6.18 1.89
CA LEU A 29 1.40 -4.81 1.96
C LEU A 29 0.08 -4.73 2.71
N GLU A 30 -0.85 -5.67 2.46
CA GLU A 30 -2.14 -5.69 3.14
C GLU A 30 -1.95 -5.93 4.64
N LYS A 31 -1.19 -6.96 5.03
CA LYS A 31 -0.91 -7.28 6.43
C LYS A 31 -0.17 -6.15 7.16
N ALA A 32 0.74 -5.45 6.48
CA ALA A 32 1.46 -4.36 7.11
C ALA A 32 0.58 -3.13 7.35
N PHE A 33 -0.38 -2.84 6.46
CA PHE A 33 -1.09 -1.55 6.47
C PHE A 33 -2.59 -1.63 6.74
N PHE A 34 -3.21 -2.82 6.87
CA PHE A 34 -4.68 -2.93 7.01
C PHE A 34 -5.29 -2.18 8.19
N LYS A 35 -4.52 -1.99 9.27
CA LYS A 35 -4.96 -1.28 10.48
C LYS A 35 -4.84 0.24 10.38
N MET A 36 -4.37 0.78 9.25
CA MET A 36 -4.12 2.22 9.17
C MET A 36 -5.40 3.04 9.09
N TRP A 37 -5.44 4.11 9.88
CA TRP A 37 -6.39 5.20 9.72
C TRP A 37 -5.82 6.25 8.78
N ALA A 38 -6.64 6.66 7.80
CA ALA A 38 -6.29 7.64 6.79
C ALA A 38 -7.37 8.73 6.64
N PRO A 39 -7.01 9.96 6.23
CA PRO A 39 -7.95 11.07 5.99
C PRO A 39 -9.11 10.68 5.07
N HIS A 40 -8.84 9.87 4.04
CA HIS A 40 -9.84 9.25 3.20
C HIS A 40 -9.48 7.78 2.86
N LYS A 41 -10.37 7.06 2.16
CA LYS A 41 -10.12 5.68 1.67
C LYS A 41 -8.87 5.63 0.79
N VAL A 42 -8.01 4.66 1.04
CA VAL A 42 -6.75 4.43 0.32
C VAL A 42 -6.84 3.07 -0.38
N LYS A 43 -6.44 3.00 -1.65
CA LYS A 43 -6.38 1.77 -2.45
C LYS A 43 -4.94 1.50 -2.85
N LEU A 44 -4.49 0.28 -2.66
CA LEU A 44 -3.18 -0.21 -3.12
C LEU A 44 -3.37 -1.25 -4.23
N ALA A 45 -2.38 -1.40 -5.11
CA ALA A 45 -2.31 -2.55 -6.00
C ALA A 45 -0.89 -2.95 -6.36
N VAL A 46 -0.71 -4.22 -6.71
CA VAL A 46 0.55 -4.79 -7.17
C VAL A 46 0.31 -5.55 -8.48
N SER A 47 0.96 -5.12 -9.55
CA SER A 47 1.04 -5.88 -10.80
C SER A 47 2.44 -6.46 -10.94
N GLY A 48 2.56 -7.76 -11.18
CA GLY A 48 3.85 -8.44 -11.30
C GLY A 48 4.56 -8.22 -12.64
N CYS A 49 4.06 -7.37 -13.54
CA CYS A 49 4.70 -6.98 -14.79
C CYS A 49 4.10 -5.66 -15.34
N PRO A 50 4.72 -5.01 -16.35
CA PRO A 50 4.23 -3.74 -16.92
C PRO A 50 2.87 -3.81 -17.62
N ARG A 51 2.29 -5.00 -17.82
CA ARG A 51 0.93 -5.15 -18.37
C ARG A 51 -0.15 -4.60 -17.45
N ASN A 52 0.16 -4.34 -16.18
CA ASN A 52 -0.69 -3.56 -15.28
C ASN A 52 -2.11 -4.15 -15.07
N CYS A 53 -2.23 -5.48 -15.00
CA CYS A 53 -3.53 -6.16 -14.84
C CYS A 53 -4.26 -5.82 -13.53
N ALA A 54 -3.58 -5.26 -12.52
CA ALA A 54 -4.19 -4.84 -11.26
C ALA A 54 -4.63 -3.35 -11.25
N GLU A 55 -4.57 -2.68 -12.40
CA GLU A 55 -4.83 -1.24 -12.59
C GLU A 55 -4.14 -0.37 -11.52
N VAL A 56 -2.84 -0.58 -11.36
CA VAL A 56 -1.90 0.18 -10.50
C VAL A 56 -1.98 1.67 -10.78
N ALA A 57 -2.05 2.04 -12.07
CA ALA A 57 -2.06 3.42 -12.52
C ALA A 57 -3.25 4.27 -12.02
N ILE A 58 -4.24 3.69 -11.33
CA ILE A 58 -5.39 4.43 -10.76
C ILE A 58 -5.54 4.18 -9.25
N LYS A 59 -4.50 3.67 -8.59
CA LYS A 59 -4.48 3.44 -7.13
C LYS A 59 -3.74 4.56 -6.42
N ASP A 60 -4.08 4.76 -5.14
CA ASP A 60 -3.44 5.79 -4.31
C ASP A 60 -1.93 5.50 -4.15
N ILE A 61 -1.56 4.22 -4.05
CA ILE A 61 -0.22 3.69 -4.33
C ILE A 61 -0.40 2.49 -5.26
N GLY A 62 0.43 2.37 -6.29
CA GLY A 62 0.50 1.14 -7.04
C GLY A 62 1.93 0.75 -7.40
N ILE A 63 2.14 -0.56 -7.48
CA ILE A 63 3.45 -1.18 -7.63
C ILE A 63 3.46 -2.02 -8.91
N ILE A 64 4.45 -1.80 -9.78
CA ILE A 64 4.65 -2.55 -11.02
C ILE A 64 5.97 -3.30 -10.96
N GLY A 65 5.92 -4.62 -11.14
CA GLY A 65 7.09 -5.48 -11.27
C GLY A 65 7.79 -5.27 -12.61
N VAL A 66 9.11 -5.20 -12.55
CA VAL A 66 10.02 -5.12 -13.70
C VAL A 66 11.21 -6.04 -13.43
N ASP A 67 11.99 -6.38 -14.46
CA ASP A 67 13.10 -7.34 -14.31
C ASP A 67 14.16 -6.89 -13.29
N SER A 68 14.24 -5.58 -13.04
CA SER A 68 15.19 -4.96 -12.10
C SER A 68 14.59 -4.62 -10.72
N GLY A 69 13.39 -5.10 -10.42
CA GLY A 69 12.70 -4.91 -9.13
C GLY A 69 11.29 -4.36 -9.30
N TRP A 70 11.01 -3.23 -8.66
CA TRP A 70 9.67 -2.66 -8.54
C TRP A 70 9.65 -1.17 -8.84
N GLU A 71 8.66 -0.73 -9.61
CA GLU A 71 8.34 0.69 -9.80
C GLU A 71 7.15 1.05 -8.90
N ILE A 72 7.26 2.17 -8.20
CA ILE A 72 6.24 2.68 -7.28
C ILE A 72 5.61 3.94 -7.89
N TYR A 73 4.29 3.96 -7.94
CA TYR A 73 3.47 5.06 -8.43
C TYR A 73 2.53 5.54 -7.32
N ILE A 74 2.27 6.85 -7.25
CA ILE A 74 1.44 7.45 -6.19
C ILE A 74 0.42 8.44 -6.75
N GLY A 75 -0.67 8.66 -6.01
CA GLY A 75 -1.65 9.70 -6.32
C GLY A 75 -2.66 9.35 -7.41
N GLY A 76 -2.83 8.07 -7.75
CA GLY A 76 -3.88 7.64 -8.66
C GLY A 76 -5.26 7.66 -8.00
N ASN A 77 -6.31 7.81 -8.81
CA ASN A 77 -7.68 7.79 -8.33
C ASN A 77 -8.63 7.14 -9.34
N GLY A 78 -9.03 5.89 -9.12
CA GLY A 78 -10.15 5.26 -9.83
C GLY A 78 -11.51 5.64 -9.23
N GLY A 79 -11.79 6.94 -9.10
CA GLY A 79 -13.01 7.51 -8.50
C GLY A 79 -13.90 8.20 -9.54
N ILE A 80 -14.69 9.20 -9.10
CA ILE A 80 -15.54 10.00 -10.00
C ILE A 80 -14.69 10.74 -11.03
N LYS A 81 -13.64 11.43 -10.57
CA LYS A 81 -12.59 12.00 -11.41
C LYS A 81 -11.45 10.99 -11.46
N THR A 82 -11.22 10.40 -12.63
CA THR A 82 -10.13 9.44 -12.81
C THR A 82 -8.80 10.18 -12.92
N GLU A 83 -7.84 9.82 -12.08
CA GLU A 83 -6.50 10.41 -12.09
C GLU A 83 -5.44 9.33 -12.21
N VAL A 84 -4.43 9.60 -13.03
CA VAL A 84 -3.32 8.69 -13.28
C VAL A 84 -2.26 8.86 -12.20
N ALA A 85 -1.84 7.76 -11.59
CA ALA A 85 -0.77 7.72 -10.61
C ALA A 85 0.56 8.16 -11.25
N GLN A 86 1.34 8.94 -10.51
CA GLN A 86 2.60 9.51 -10.96
C GLN A 86 3.77 8.68 -10.45
N PHE A 87 4.80 8.51 -11.29
CA PHE A 87 6.00 7.74 -10.93
C PHE A 87 6.76 8.38 -9.77
N LEU A 88 6.95 7.61 -8.70
CA LEU A 88 7.73 8.02 -7.53
C LEU A 88 9.18 7.58 -7.69
N VAL A 89 9.42 6.26 -7.71
CA VAL A 89 10.77 5.67 -7.65
C VAL A 89 10.77 4.23 -8.12
N LYS A 90 11.96 3.73 -8.49
CA LYS A 90 12.21 2.32 -8.72
C LYS A 90 13.12 1.76 -7.62
N VAL A 91 12.73 0.64 -7.04
CA VAL A 91 13.44 -0.05 -5.95
C VAL A 91 13.72 -1.49 -6.33
N LYS A 92 14.60 -2.17 -5.60
CA LYS A 92 15.03 -3.54 -5.91
C LYS A 92 14.30 -4.59 -5.09
N THR A 93 13.95 -4.29 -3.84
CA THR A 93 13.45 -5.28 -2.90
C THR A 93 12.03 -4.98 -2.42
N ASP A 94 11.36 -6.03 -1.95
CA ASP A 94 10.04 -5.91 -1.33
C ASP A 94 10.09 -5.04 -0.07
N GLN A 95 11.17 -5.13 0.72
CA GLN A 95 11.37 -4.30 1.91
C GLN A 95 11.46 -2.81 1.56
N GLU A 96 12.12 -2.46 0.46
CA GLU A 96 12.12 -1.08 -0.03
C GLU A 96 10.70 -0.66 -0.48
N VAL A 97 9.93 -1.54 -1.13
CA VAL A 97 8.53 -1.23 -1.44
C VAL A 97 7.74 -0.89 -0.16
N MET A 98 7.93 -1.66 0.91
CA MET A 98 7.29 -1.41 2.21
C MET A 98 7.69 -0.06 2.80
N GLU A 99 9.00 0.23 2.85
CA GLU A 99 9.54 1.48 3.42
C GLU A 99 9.00 2.71 2.68
N TYR A 100 9.11 2.74 1.35
CA TYR A 100 8.69 3.89 0.55
C TYR A 100 7.18 4.08 0.56
N SER A 101 6.41 2.98 0.46
CA SER A 101 4.94 3.03 0.52
C SER A 101 4.45 3.50 1.89
N GLY A 102 5.00 2.95 2.97
CA GLY A 102 4.63 3.30 4.34
C GLY A 102 5.03 4.73 4.69
N ALA A 103 6.21 5.20 4.24
CA ALA A 103 6.65 6.57 4.44
C ALA A 103 5.74 7.58 3.72
N PHE A 104 5.38 7.32 2.45
CA PHE A 104 4.43 8.17 1.75
C PHE A 104 3.05 8.19 2.41
N LEU A 105 2.54 7.04 2.84
CA LEU A 105 1.28 6.95 3.57
C LEU A 105 1.33 7.74 4.88
N GLN A 106 2.43 7.68 5.62
CA GLN A 106 2.58 8.43 6.85
C GLN A 106 2.62 9.93 6.60
N LEU A 107 3.38 10.38 5.60
CA LEU A 107 3.45 11.79 5.21
C LEU A 107 2.05 12.31 4.84
N TYR A 108 1.31 11.55 4.04
CA TYR A 108 -0.07 11.86 3.69
C TYR A 108 -1.00 11.88 4.92
N ARG A 109 -0.86 10.96 5.88
CA ARG A 109 -1.65 10.95 7.12
C ARG A 109 -1.40 12.18 7.98
N GLU A 110 -0.16 12.68 8.00
CA GLU A 110 0.25 13.83 8.81
C GLU A 110 -0.15 15.17 8.18
N GLU A 111 -0.14 15.29 6.85
CA GLU A 111 -0.26 16.58 6.16
C GLU A 111 -1.55 16.80 5.36
N ALA A 112 -2.31 15.74 5.06
CA ALA A 112 -3.53 15.87 4.28
C ALA A 112 -4.72 16.33 5.14
N ARG A 113 -5.64 17.07 4.52
CA ARG A 113 -6.83 17.59 5.18
C ARG A 113 -7.87 16.48 5.30
N TYR A 114 -8.83 16.67 6.19
CA TYR A 114 -9.96 15.73 6.31
C TYR A 114 -10.66 15.56 4.94
N LEU A 115 -10.89 14.30 4.55
CA LEU A 115 -11.45 13.89 3.25
C LEU A 115 -10.58 14.14 2.01
N ASP A 116 -9.33 14.60 2.15
CA ASP A 116 -8.38 14.59 1.05
C ASP A 116 -8.13 13.15 0.59
N ARG A 117 -8.08 12.92 -0.72
CA ARG A 117 -7.42 11.74 -1.31
C ARG A 117 -5.94 12.03 -1.43
N THR A 118 -5.13 10.99 -1.65
CA THR A 118 -3.70 11.20 -1.95
C THR A 118 -3.51 12.08 -3.18
N VAL A 119 -4.41 11.99 -4.18
CA VAL A 119 -4.38 12.89 -5.34
C VAL A 119 -4.62 14.35 -4.98
N HIS A 120 -5.61 14.68 -4.14
CA HIS A 120 -5.85 16.07 -3.71
C HIS A 120 -4.68 16.62 -2.90
N TYR A 121 -4.08 15.76 -2.06
CA TYR A 121 -2.88 16.10 -1.33
C TYR A 121 -1.72 16.43 -2.28
N ILE A 122 -1.43 15.56 -3.26
CA ILE A 122 -0.36 15.77 -4.25
C ILE A 122 -0.65 16.98 -5.14
N GLU A 123 -1.89 17.21 -5.58
CA GLU A 123 -2.28 18.40 -6.34
C GLU A 123 -1.99 19.69 -5.56
N ARG A 124 -2.10 19.66 -4.23
CA ARG A 124 -1.85 20.81 -3.36
C ARG A 124 -0.38 21.03 -3.05
N VAL A 125 0.37 19.98 -2.71
CA VAL A 125 1.79 20.12 -2.27
C VAL A 125 2.78 20.00 -3.44
N GLY A 126 2.36 19.40 -4.55
CA GLY A 126 3.21 19.06 -5.69
C GLY A 126 3.95 17.74 -5.53
N LEU A 127 4.15 17.01 -6.64
CA LEU A 127 4.92 15.76 -6.63
C LEU A 127 6.38 15.98 -6.19
N ASP A 128 6.97 17.11 -6.58
CA ASP A 128 8.37 17.44 -6.22
C ASP A 128 8.56 17.60 -4.71
N TYR A 129 7.55 18.12 -4.02
CA TYR A 129 7.57 18.19 -2.56
C TYR A 129 7.63 16.79 -1.93
N VAL A 130 6.79 15.87 -2.42
CA VAL A 130 6.77 14.48 -1.96
C VAL A 130 8.10 13.79 -2.29
N LYS A 131 8.64 13.99 -3.48
CA LYS A 131 9.96 13.44 -3.86
C LYS A 131 11.08 13.97 -2.98
N LYS A 132 11.08 15.26 -2.65
CA LYS A 132 12.05 15.84 -1.72
C LYS A 132 11.99 15.20 -0.33
N LYS A 133 10.78 14.95 0.18
CA LYS A 133 10.56 14.35 1.51
C LYS A 133 10.86 12.85 1.58
N ILE A 134 10.69 12.13 0.48
CA ILE A 134 10.78 10.66 0.46
C ILE A 134 12.09 10.19 -0.19
N LEU A 135 12.53 10.81 -1.28
CA LEU A 135 13.71 10.38 -2.05
C LEU A 135 14.97 11.09 -1.58
N ASP A 136 14.91 12.40 -1.42
CA ASP A 136 16.09 13.23 -1.12
C ASP A 136 16.43 13.26 0.39
N ASP A 137 15.49 12.82 1.23
CA ASP A 137 15.62 12.75 2.70
C ASP A 137 15.44 11.30 3.19
N ALA A 138 16.52 10.52 3.12
CA ALA A 138 16.49 9.11 3.50
C ALA A 138 16.25 8.90 5.00
N GLU A 139 16.77 9.78 5.86
CA GLU A 139 16.56 9.71 7.31
C GLU A 139 15.11 10.06 7.66
N GLY A 140 14.57 11.14 7.08
CA GLY A 140 13.17 11.51 7.23
C GLY A 140 12.22 10.44 6.69
N ARG A 141 12.53 9.80 5.55
CA ARG A 141 11.75 8.67 5.03
C ARG A 141 11.70 7.51 6.01
N ARG A 142 12.85 7.11 6.58
CA ARG A 142 12.89 6.03 7.58
C ARG A 142 12.10 6.40 8.83
N ALA A 143 12.26 7.62 9.33
CA ALA A 143 11.50 8.09 10.49
C ALA A 143 9.98 8.11 10.23
N LEU A 144 9.54 8.47 9.02
CA LEU A 144 8.13 8.37 8.60
C LEU A 144 7.65 6.91 8.61
N TYR A 145 8.45 6.00 8.05
CA TYR A 145 8.10 4.58 8.01
C TYR A 145 8.04 3.97 9.43
N GLU A 146 8.99 4.29 10.29
CA GLU A 146 9.01 3.84 11.69
C GLU A 146 7.78 4.33 12.46
N ARG A 147 7.37 5.59 12.29
CA ARG A 147 6.13 6.11 12.88
C ARG A 147 4.90 5.38 12.36
N MET A 148 4.85 5.03 11.08
CA MET A 148 3.77 4.20 10.54
C MET A 148 3.74 2.84 11.26
N VAL A 149 4.86 2.13 11.30
CA VAL A 149 4.96 0.79 11.93
C VAL A 149 4.56 0.87 13.42
N PHE A 150 5.05 1.88 14.14
CA PHE A 150 4.69 2.11 15.54
C PHE A 150 3.19 2.37 15.71
N ALA A 151 2.59 3.21 14.86
CA ALA A 151 1.17 3.50 14.92
C ALA A 151 0.28 2.27 14.65
N LEU A 152 0.79 1.27 13.92
CA LEU A 152 0.05 0.04 13.59
C LEU A 152 0.32 -1.11 14.57
N SER A 153 1.41 -1.05 15.35
CA SER A 153 1.76 -2.09 16.33
C SER A 153 0.86 -2.09 17.55
N VAL A 154 0.26 -0.94 17.88
CA VAL A 154 -0.62 -0.79 19.05
C VAL A 154 -2.03 -1.34 18.82
N GLU A 155 -2.45 -1.43 17.56
CA GLU A 155 -3.81 -1.85 17.21
C GLU A 155 -3.93 -3.39 17.22
N ARG A 156 -4.90 -3.93 17.95
CA ARG A 156 -5.13 -5.38 18.03
C ARG A 156 -5.96 -5.85 16.85
N ASP A 157 -5.69 -7.06 16.37
CA ASP A 157 -6.51 -7.64 15.30
C ASP A 157 -7.82 -8.20 15.92
N PRO A 158 -8.98 -7.63 15.61
CA PRO A 158 -10.25 -8.07 16.20
C PRO A 158 -10.62 -9.50 15.78
N TRP A 159 -10.12 -9.99 14.63
CA TRP A 159 -10.38 -11.34 14.15
C TRP A 159 -9.52 -12.37 14.86
N VAL A 160 -8.28 -12.02 15.24
CA VAL A 160 -7.43 -12.91 16.05
C VAL A 160 -8.05 -13.11 17.43
N GLU A 161 -8.49 -12.02 18.07
CA GLU A 161 -9.17 -12.09 19.36
C GLU A 161 -10.41 -12.99 19.27
N ARG A 162 -11.27 -12.77 18.26
CA ARG A 162 -12.49 -13.58 18.09
C ARG A 162 -12.22 -15.03 17.74
N ALA A 163 -11.29 -15.31 16.83
CA ALA A 163 -11.04 -16.64 16.31
C ALA A 163 -10.16 -17.51 17.21
N ARG A 164 -9.35 -16.92 18.10
CA ARG A 164 -8.37 -17.69 18.90
C ARG A 164 -8.48 -17.51 20.41
N GLU A 165 -8.90 -16.34 20.89
CA GLU A 165 -8.78 -15.95 22.30
C GLU A 165 -10.15 -15.72 22.99
N GLY A 166 -11.23 -15.57 22.22
CA GLY A 166 -12.56 -15.22 22.71
C GLY A 166 -13.53 -16.40 22.91
N LYS A 167 -14.65 -16.11 23.58
CA LYS A 167 -15.76 -17.07 23.81
C LYS A 167 -16.37 -17.62 22.51
N LEU A 168 -16.22 -16.88 21.40
CA LEU A 168 -16.73 -17.22 20.07
C LEU A 168 -15.75 -18.07 19.25
N LYS A 169 -14.62 -18.51 19.81
CA LYS A 169 -13.64 -19.36 19.11
C LYS A 169 -14.27 -20.57 18.43
N HIS A 170 -15.29 -21.17 19.05
CA HIS A 170 -16.03 -22.32 18.53
C HIS A 170 -16.65 -22.07 17.14
N GLU A 171 -16.94 -20.81 16.77
CA GLU A 171 -17.45 -20.44 15.44
C GLU A 171 -16.43 -20.65 14.31
N PHE A 172 -15.15 -20.81 14.64
CA PHE A 172 -14.02 -20.92 13.69
C PHE A 172 -13.36 -22.31 13.72
N GLU A 173 -13.93 -23.26 14.46
CA GLU A 173 -13.45 -24.63 14.47
C GLU A 173 -13.91 -25.36 13.21
N THR A 174 -13.02 -26.19 12.64
CA THR A 174 -13.35 -26.99 11.46
C THR A 174 -14.49 -27.94 11.80
N VAL A 175 -15.63 -27.81 11.12
CA VAL A 175 -16.73 -28.76 11.27
C VAL A 175 -16.26 -30.11 10.74
N VAL A 176 -16.09 -31.07 11.64
CA VAL A 176 -15.85 -32.47 11.27
C VAL A 176 -17.19 -33.07 10.91
N VAL A 177 -17.42 -33.28 9.62
CA VAL A 177 -18.60 -33.97 9.07
C VAL A 177 -18.29 -35.45 8.92
#